data_AF-A0A529R6E5-F1
#
_entry.id   AF-A0A529R6E5-F1
#
_cell.length_a   1.000
_cell.length_b   1.000
_cell.length_c   1.000
_cell.angle_alpha   90.00
_cell.angle_beta   90.00
_cell.angle_gamma   90.00
#
_symmetry.space_group_name_H-M   'P 1'
#
loop_
_entity.id
_entity.type
_entity.pdbx_description
1 polymer ?
#
loop_
_entity_poly.entity_id
_entity_poly.type
_entity_poly.pdbx_seq_one_letter_code
_entity_poly.pdbx_strand_id
1 'polypeptide(L)' 'IYRDMAMLMRDEGGLIVPFFNQFVDAANTKKISGYAKNPNGEMMDGYALCECWLNA' A
#
# COMPACT_ATOMS: atom_id res chain seq x y z
N ILE A 1 22.52 5.67 -11.35
CA ILE A 1 22.17 4.26 -11.04
C ILE A 1 20.67 4.00 -11.21
N TYR A 2 19.78 4.35 -10.27
CA TYR A 2 18.33 4.04 -10.40
C TYR A 2 17.69 4.62 -11.67
N ARG A 3 18.10 5.83 -12.07
CA ARG A 3 17.65 6.41 -13.36
C ARG A 3 18.11 5.57 -14.54
N ASP A 4 19.37 5.21 -14.61
CA ASP A 4 19.95 4.47 -15.73
C ASP A 4 19.31 3.09 -15.87
N MET A 5 19.06 2.42 -14.74
CA MET A 5 18.32 1.15 -14.70
C MET A 5 16.87 1.30 -15.15
N ALA A 6 16.20 2.39 -14.77
CA ALA A 6 14.84 2.67 -15.23
C ALA A 6 14.78 2.94 -16.75
N MET A 7 15.80 3.61 -17.30
CA MET A 7 15.92 3.83 -18.74
C MET A 7 16.15 2.52 -19.50
N LEU A 8 17.04 1.65 -18.99
CA LEU A 8 17.26 0.30 -19.55
C LEU A 8 15.96 -0.53 -19.56
N MET A 9 15.21 -0.55 -18.46
CA MET A 9 13.93 -1.28 -18.41
C MET A 9 12.88 -0.71 -19.38
N ARG A 10 12.83 0.62 -19.55
CA ARG A 10 11.92 1.27 -20.49
C ARG A 10 12.29 0.94 -21.94
N ASP A 11 13.58 0.94 -22.26
CA ASP A 11 14.08 0.83 -23.63
C ASP A 11 14.25 -0.62 -24.08
N GLU A 12 14.60 -1.53 -23.18
CA GLU A 12 15.01 -2.91 -23.49
C GLU A 12 14.25 -3.99 -22.68
N GLY A 13 13.47 -3.62 -21.66
CA GLY A 13 12.88 -4.56 -20.68
C GLY A 13 11.66 -5.37 -21.14
N GLY A 14 11.18 -5.17 -22.38
CA GLY A 14 10.00 -5.84 -22.91
C GLY A 14 8.68 -5.19 -22.47
N LEU A 15 7.59 -5.97 -22.39
CA LEU A 15 6.25 -5.44 -22.08
C LEU A 15 6.09 -5.20 -20.57
N ILE A 16 5.93 -3.93 -20.19
CA ILE A 16 5.42 -3.54 -18.88
C ILE A 16 3.91 -3.41 -18.99
N VAL A 17 3.16 -4.26 -18.27
CA VAL A 17 1.71 -4.13 -18.12
C VAL A 17 1.42 -3.52 -16.75
N PRO A 18 1.25 -2.19 -16.64
CA PRO A 18 0.88 -1.59 -15.37
C PRO A 18 -0.54 -2.00 -15.01
N PHE A 19 -0.70 -2.61 -13.84
CA PHE A 19 -2.00 -2.79 -13.21
C PHE A 19 -2.18 -1.70 -12.15
N PHE A 20 -3.42 -1.28 -11.98
CA PHE A 20 -3.80 -0.43 -10.86
C PHE A 20 -3.84 -1.28 -9.60
N ASN A 21 -2.73 -1.32 -8.85
CA ASN A 21 -2.62 -2.01 -7.57
C ASN A 21 -3.01 -1.08 -6.41
N GLN A 22 -4.21 -0.48 -6.51
CA GLN A 22 -4.73 0.36 -5.43
C GLN A 22 -5.55 -0.49 -4.48
N PHE A 23 -5.07 -0.59 -3.25
CA PHE A 23 -5.83 -1.18 -2.15
C PHE A 23 -6.83 -0.17 -1.59
N VAL A 24 -8.06 -0.62 -1.39
CA VAL A 24 -9.12 0.16 -0.74
C VAL A 24 -9.41 -0.49 0.60
N ASP A 25 -8.96 0.19 1.64
CA ASP A 25 -9.18 -0.23 3.01
C ASP A 25 -10.47 0.36 3.57
N ALA A 26 -11.31 -0.49 4.16
CA ALA A 26 -12.51 -0.06 4.87
C ALA A 26 -12.29 -0.16 6.39
N ALA A 27 -12.35 0.97 7.08
CA ALA A 27 -12.21 1.07 8.54
C ALA A 27 -13.42 1.79 9.14
N ASN A 28 -14.01 1.22 10.20
CA ASN A 28 -15.09 1.90 10.92
C ASN A 28 -14.52 2.95 11.88
N THR A 29 -14.32 4.16 11.39
CA THR A 29 -13.72 5.28 12.14
C THR A 29 -14.50 5.73 13.38
N LYS A 30 -15.72 5.22 13.60
CA LYS A 30 -16.49 5.46 14.82
C LYS A 30 -16.27 4.40 15.89
N LYS A 31 -15.96 3.16 15.49
CA LYS A 31 -15.83 2.01 16.40
C LYS A 31 -14.39 1.64 16.72
N ILE A 32 -13.45 2.00 15.85
CA ILE A 32 -12.03 1.71 16.05
C ILE A 32 -11.21 2.99 16.09
N SER A 33 -10.14 2.94 16.87
CA SER A 33 -9.07 3.94 16.93
C SER A 33 -7.72 3.27 16.63
N GLY A 34 -6.69 4.07 16.36
CA GLY A 34 -5.34 3.58 16.03
C GLY A 34 -5.09 3.32 14.56
N TYR A 35 -6.14 3.33 13.71
CA TYR A 35 -5.97 3.11 12.28
C TYR A 35 -5.21 4.24 11.58
N ALA A 36 -4.11 3.90 10.90
CA ALA A 36 -3.32 4.83 10.10
C ALA A 36 -2.93 4.21 8.76
N LYS A 37 -3.24 4.91 7.65
CA LYS A 37 -2.93 4.41 6.30
C LYS A 37 -1.42 4.24 6.13
N ASN A 38 -0.99 3.04 5.72
CA ASN A 38 0.42 2.73 5.48
C ASN A 38 0.70 2.69 3.96
N PRO A 39 1.74 3.37 3.46
CA PRO A 39 2.10 3.32 2.04
C PRO A 39 2.67 1.96 1.59
N ASN A 40 3.10 1.10 2.52
CA ASN A 40 3.72 -0.18 2.21
C ASN A 40 2.72 -1.27 1.82
N GLY A 41 1.48 -1.21 2.34
CA GLY A 41 0.50 -2.27 2.13
C GLY A 41 -0.90 -1.97 2.68
N GLU A 42 -1.85 -2.85 2.37
CA GLU A 42 -3.24 -2.80 2.87
C GLU A 42 -3.31 -3.01 4.38
N MET A 43 -4.42 -2.57 5.00
CA MET A 43 -4.68 -2.80 6.44
C MET A 43 -3.47 -2.48 7.35
N MET A 44 -2.87 -1.29 7.15
CA MET A 44 -1.68 -0.84 7.87
C MET A 44 -0.44 -1.73 7.64
N ASP A 45 -0.23 -2.22 6.41
CA ASP A 45 0.82 -3.21 6.08
C ASP A 45 0.62 -4.55 6.84
N GLY A 46 -0.66 -4.91 7.05
CA GLY A 46 -1.07 -6.10 7.81
C GLY A 46 -1.14 -5.93 9.33
N TYR A 47 -0.76 -4.78 9.89
CA TYR A 47 -0.71 -4.54 11.34
C TYR A 47 -2.02 -4.02 11.95
N ALA A 48 -3.07 -3.80 11.16
CA ALA A 48 -4.32 -3.23 11.67
C ALA A 48 -4.91 -4.01 12.87
N LEU A 49 -4.78 -5.35 12.88
CA LEU A 49 -5.35 -6.20 13.94
C LEU A 49 -4.59 -6.17 15.26
N CYS A 50 -3.32 -5.76 15.27
CA CYS A 50 -2.53 -5.64 16.50
C CYS A 50 -2.39 -4.19 16.98
N GLU A 51 -2.55 -3.20 16.08
CA GLU A 51 -2.38 -1.78 16.42
C GLU A 51 -3.70 -1.04 16.65
N CYS A 52 -4.83 -1.51 16.09
CA CYS A 52 -6.13 -0.88 16.34
C CYS A 52 -6.79 -1.38 17.63
N TRP A 53 -7.60 -0.52 18.26
CA TRP A 53 -8.42 -0.88 19.42
C TRP A 53 -9.86 -0.39 19.27
N LEU A 54 -10.77 -1.00 20.04
CA LEU A 54 -12.17 -0.60 20.06
C LEU A 54 -12.38 0.64 20.93
N ASN A 55 -13.24 1.53 20.47
CA ASN A 55 -13.76 2.62 21.28
C ASN A 55 -14.83 2.07 22.24
N ALA A 56 -14.85 2.59 23.47
CA ALA A 56 -15.85 2.24 24.49
C ALA A 56 -17.26 2.76 24.13
#